data_AF-A0A519UUY1-F1
#
_entry.id   AF-A0A519UUY1-F1
#
_cell.length_a   1.000
_cell.length_b   1.000
_cell.length_c   1.000
_cell.angle_alpha   90.00
_cell.angle_beta   90.00
_cell.angle_gamma   90.00
#
_symmetry.space_group_name_H-M   'P 1'
#
loop_
_entity.id
_entity.type
_entity.pdbx_description
1 polymer ?
#
loop_
_entity_poly.entity_id
_entity_poly.type
_entity_poly.pdbx_seq_one_letter_code
_entity_poly.pdbx_strand_id
1 'polypeptide(L)'
;LANRYSKHLIISVSAKQNFIFQDNQSIKSFQNIKRNYSNFIPEANISYTNYQYGEYFKNISLNFNSYVSIPNLQQLAPLVDSTNLYYLQVGNIKLKEAINRVASLNFSHNDQTSKNVLNYGANISAGATDNKIVDSIFIDEQNRRTVFLTNANGNKYLNASANIRKTFKLKTTELQVALNGGMNLAKNPGYVNDVFSYANTLNTNGTLQFNFTYKDKFATELSQNFNSYNSKQVAFNTSYSGVNLATNLSSSVIITKKLTLSSNVSYNTSKSTNAETINFTIWNANVTYRFLKGNNAEFKFSALDLLHQNTNVINYGNANSFTLGTQQVLQQYFLTTLSYFPRKFGKSAVKK
;
A
#
# COMPACT_ATOMS: atom_id res chain seq x y z
N LEU A 1 11.65 36.25 13.89
CA LEU A 1 11.16 34.91 14.30
C LEU A 1 12.28 33.87 14.45
N ALA A 2 13.54 34.19 14.15
CA ALA A 2 14.66 33.24 14.34
C ALA A 2 14.86 32.87 15.83
N ASN A 3 15.31 31.64 16.08
CA ASN A 3 15.67 31.07 17.39
C ASN A 3 14.53 30.77 18.39
N ARG A 4 13.26 30.81 17.96
CA ARG A 4 12.17 30.30 18.79
C ARG A 4 12.06 28.79 18.61
N TYR A 5 11.91 28.07 19.71
CA TYR A 5 11.67 26.62 19.69
C TYR A 5 10.63 26.21 20.72
N SER A 6 9.97 25.08 20.46
CA SER A 6 9.19 24.34 21.45
C SER A 6 9.52 22.86 21.38
N LYS A 7 9.73 22.23 22.53
CA LYS A 7 9.98 20.79 22.64
C LYS A 7 8.98 20.21 23.63
N HIS A 8 8.31 19.14 23.23
CA HIS A 8 7.37 18.43 24.09
C HIS A 8 7.69 16.94 24.07
N LEU A 9 7.80 16.34 25.26
CA LEU A 9 7.84 14.90 25.45
C LEU A 9 6.59 14.52 26.24
N ILE A 10 5.78 13.63 25.68
CA ILE A 10 4.59 13.08 26.32
C ILE A 10 4.82 11.58 26.45
N ILE A 11 4.63 11.07 27.66
CA ILE A 11 4.65 9.65 27.97
C ILE A 11 3.29 9.32 28.55
N SER A 12 2.61 8.34 27.98
CA SER A 12 1.30 7.87 28.43
C SER A 12 1.33 6.36 28.49
N VAL A 13 0.93 5.80 29.63
CA VAL A 13 0.83 4.35 29.84
C VAL A 13 -0.55 4.07 30.40
N SER A 14 -1.21 3.03 29.90
CA SER A 14 -2.55 2.64 30.32
C SER A 14 -2.62 1.14 30.51
N ALA A 15 -3.01 0.71 31.70
CA ALA A 15 -3.37 -0.67 31.99
C ALA A 15 -4.88 -0.81 31.79
N LYS A 16 -5.31 -1.58 30.78
CA LYS A 16 -6.73 -1.76 30.45
C LYS A 16 -7.11 -3.23 30.56
N GLN A 17 -8.27 -3.50 31.17
CA GLN A 17 -8.91 -4.81 31.14
C GLN A 17 -10.14 -4.71 30.23
N ASN A 18 -10.24 -5.61 29.25
CA ASN A 18 -11.33 -5.64 28.28
C ASN A 18 -12.26 -6.82 28.54
N PHE A 19 -13.56 -6.54 28.63
CA PHE A 19 -14.60 -7.55 28.81
C PHE A 19 -15.54 -7.53 27.61
N ILE A 20 -15.70 -8.66 26.93
CA ILE A 20 -16.59 -8.78 25.76
C ILE A 20 -17.59 -9.91 26.00
N PHE A 21 -18.87 -9.61 25.79
CA PHE A 21 -19.98 -10.56 25.81
C PHE A 21 -20.49 -10.74 24.38
N GLN A 22 -20.45 -11.96 23.87
CA GLN A 22 -20.91 -12.30 22.53
C GLN A 22 -22.12 -13.22 22.66
N ASP A 23 -23.28 -12.78 22.16
CA ASP A 23 -24.51 -13.57 22.06
C ASP A 23 -24.96 -13.62 20.60
N ASN A 24 -24.83 -14.79 19.97
CA ASN A 24 -25.34 -15.03 18.62
C ASN A 24 -26.65 -15.80 18.73
N GLN A 25 -27.68 -15.31 18.03
CA GLN A 25 -29.00 -15.94 17.99
C GLN A 25 -29.42 -16.17 16.54
N SER A 26 -29.94 -17.36 16.26
CA SER A 26 -30.34 -17.81 14.93
C SER A 26 -31.47 -18.84 15.04
N ILE A 27 -32.26 -18.96 13.96
CA ILE A 27 -33.20 -20.08 13.78
C ILE A 27 -32.47 -21.43 13.72
N LYS A 28 -31.20 -21.43 13.35
CA LYS A 28 -30.36 -22.62 13.33
C LYS A 28 -29.67 -22.76 14.68
N SER A 29 -30.07 -23.78 15.44
CA SER A 29 -29.60 -24.00 16.82
C SER A 29 -28.07 -24.08 16.95
N PHE A 30 -27.37 -24.61 15.94
CA PHE A 30 -25.90 -24.69 15.94
C PHE A 30 -25.19 -23.32 15.84
N GLN A 31 -25.91 -22.26 15.48
CA GLN A 31 -25.41 -20.89 15.46
C GLN A 31 -25.75 -20.11 16.74
N ASN A 32 -26.52 -20.71 17.66
CA ASN A 32 -26.80 -20.12 18.96
C ASN A 32 -25.59 -20.26 19.88
N ILE A 33 -24.74 -19.23 19.91
CA ILE A 33 -23.42 -19.28 20.56
C ILE A 33 -23.29 -18.10 21.52
N LYS A 34 -23.08 -18.42 22.80
CA LYS A 34 -22.79 -17.46 23.87
C LYS A 34 -21.37 -17.60 24.38
N ARG A 35 -20.62 -16.49 24.45
CA ARG A 35 -19.23 -16.48 24.88
C ARG A 35 -18.89 -15.21 25.65
N ASN A 36 -18.00 -15.35 26.62
CA ASN A 36 -17.49 -14.26 27.43
C ASN A 36 -15.96 -14.24 27.32
N TYR A 37 -15.41 -13.06 27.16
CA TYR A 37 -13.98 -12.83 27.02
C TYR A 37 -13.50 -11.82 28.04
N SER A 38 -12.33 -12.05 28.62
CA SER A 38 -11.69 -11.17 29.59
C SER A 38 -10.20 -11.13 29.32
N ASN A 39 -9.70 -9.98 28.87
CA ASN A 39 -8.33 -9.86 28.36
C ASN A 39 -7.66 -8.58 28.87
N PHE A 40 -6.44 -8.71 29.35
CA PHE A 40 -5.60 -7.56 29.69
C PHE A 40 -4.94 -7.00 28.43
N ILE A 41 -5.23 -5.74 28.12
CA ILE A 41 -4.77 -5.05 26.89
C ILE A 41 -4.05 -3.73 27.23
N PRO A 42 -2.78 -3.80 27.68
CA PRO A 42 -2.02 -2.60 27.98
C PRO A 42 -1.70 -1.79 26.72
N GLU A 43 -1.57 -0.48 26.91
CA GLU A 43 -1.19 0.48 25.88
C GLU A 43 -0.11 1.43 26.42
N ALA A 44 0.80 1.84 25.54
CA ALA A 44 1.78 2.86 25.84
C ALA A 44 2.03 3.76 24.63
N ASN A 45 2.19 5.05 24.87
CA ASN A 45 2.56 6.04 23.88
C ASN A 45 3.71 6.89 24.43
N ILE A 46 4.75 7.05 23.62
CA ILE A 46 5.81 8.02 23.84
C ILE A 46 5.82 8.90 22.60
N SER A 47 5.60 10.19 22.75
CA SER A 47 5.69 11.14 21.65
C SER A 47 6.65 12.28 22.00
N TYR A 48 7.52 12.61 21.06
CA TYR A 48 8.47 13.69 21.15
C TYR A 48 8.30 14.59 19.94
N THR A 49 8.05 15.87 20.19
CA THR A 49 7.99 16.89 19.15
C THR A 49 9.06 17.94 19.40
N ASN A 50 9.68 18.41 18.33
CA ASN A 50 10.64 19.51 18.36
C ASN A 50 10.31 20.45 17.21
N TYR A 51 9.70 21.57 17.55
CA TYR A 51 9.31 22.63 16.66
C TYR A 51 10.37 23.73 16.71
N GLN A 52 11.11 23.93 15.61
CA GLN A 52 12.01 25.06 15.42
C GLN A 52 11.33 26.04 14.46
N TYR A 53 10.83 27.16 14.98
CA TYR A 53 9.91 28.02 14.24
C TYR A 53 10.55 28.60 12.97
N GLY A 54 10.03 28.21 11.81
CA GLY A 54 10.50 28.67 10.51
C GLY A 54 11.68 27.88 9.94
N GLU A 55 12.15 26.84 10.66
CA GLU A 55 13.23 25.96 10.21
C GLU A 55 12.73 24.54 9.95
N TYR A 56 12.25 23.86 10.99
CA TYR A 56 11.76 22.49 10.86
C TYR A 56 10.84 22.07 11.99
N PHE A 57 10.05 21.04 11.72
CA PHE A 57 9.27 20.29 12.71
C PHE A 57 9.71 18.82 12.69
N LYS A 58 10.18 18.32 13.83
CA LYS A 58 10.51 16.91 14.06
C LYS A 58 9.45 16.29 14.95
N ASN A 59 8.99 15.10 14.59
CA ASN A 59 8.06 14.29 15.38
C ASN A 59 8.58 12.85 15.44
N ILE A 60 8.64 12.29 16.64
CA ILE A 60 8.98 10.91 16.91
C ILE A 60 7.89 10.36 17.81
N SER A 61 7.26 9.26 17.44
CA SER A 61 6.28 8.60 18.31
C SER A 61 6.47 7.10 18.32
N LEU A 62 6.64 6.53 19.50
CA LEU A 62 6.59 5.09 19.74
C LEU A 62 5.25 4.76 20.37
N ASN A 63 4.49 3.89 19.73
CA ASN A 63 3.20 3.43 20.19
C ASN A 63 3.30 1.92 20.44
N PHE A 64 2.77 1.46 21.55
CA PHE A 64 2.52 0.06 21.81
C PHE A 64 1.03 -0.09 22.09
N ASN A 65 0.36 -0.90 21.29
CA ASN A 65 -1.06 -1.17 21.43
C ASN A 65 -1.27 -2.67 21.48
N SER A 66 -2.22 -3.10 22.30
CA SER A 66 -2.71 -4.47 22.29
C SER A 66 -4.22 -4.47 22.14
N TYR A 67 -4.72 -5.43 21.36
CA TYR A 67 -6.15 -5.54 21.09
C TYR A 67 -6.55 -6.99 20.88
N VAL A 68 -7.81 -7.28 21.17
CA VAL A 68 -8.38 -8.61 21.06
C VAL A 68 -9.17 -8.72 19.76
N SER A 69 -9.02 -9.84 19.06
CA SER A 69 -9.85 -10.21 17.92
C SER A 69 -10.62 -11.48 18.28
N ILE A 70 -11.93 -11.33 18.49
CA ILE A 70 -12.82 -12.47 18.76
C ILE A 70 -13.20 -13.15 17.44
N PRO A 71 -13.42 -14.48 17.43
CA PRO A 71 -13.92 -15.19 16.27
C PRO A 71 -15.35 -14.75 15.92
N ASN A 72 -15.60 -14.48 14.64
CA ASN A 72 -16.95 -14.15 14.17
C ASN A 72 -17.80 -15.42 13.95
N LEU A 73 -19.12 -15.25 13.77
CA LEU A 73 -20.05 -16.37 13.62
C LEU A 73 -19.71 -17.27 12.42
N GLN A 74 -19.27 -16.70 11.28
CA GLN A 74 -18.87 -17.47 10.11
C GLN A 74 -17.62 -18.34 10.38
N GLN A 75 -16.75 -17.93 11.30
CA GLN A 75 -15.59 -18.74 11.71
C GLN A 75 -15.98 -19.86 12.68
N LEU A 76 -17.02 -19.65 13.49
CA LEU A 76 -17.48 -20.61 14.50
C LEU A 76 -18.46 -21.64 13.93
N ALA A 77 -19.46 -21.18 13.19
CA ALA A 77 -20.62 -21.92 12.73
C ALA A 77 -21.17 -21.32 11.40
N PRO A 78 -20.42 -21.43 10.29
CA PRO A 78 -20.87 -20.97 8.98
C PRO A 78 -22.07 -21.80 8.51
N LEU A 79 -22.88 -21.20 7.64
CA LEU A 79 -23.76 -21.99 6.78
C LEU A 79 -22.90 -22.60 5.68
N VAL A 80 -22.75 -23.93 5.70
CA VAL A 80 -21.95 -24.64 4.69
C VAL A 80 -22.71 -24.64 3.37
N ASP A 81 -22.19 -23.93 2.37
CA ASP A 81 -22.66 -24.01 1.00
C ASP A 81 -21.91 -25.12 0.27
N SER A 82 -22.63 -26.16 -0.14
CA SER A 82 -22.08 -27.30 -0.88
C SER A 82 -22.17 -27.16 -2.40
N THR A 83 -22.60 -26.01 -2.92
CA THR A 83 -22.66 -25.74 -4.36
C THR A 83 -21.26 -25.82 -5.00
N ASN A 84 -20.21 -25.46 -4.25
CA ASN A 84 -18.82 -25.65 -4.66
C ASN A 84 -18.18 -26.85 -3.95
N LEU A 85 -18.29 -28.04 -4.56
CA LEU A 85 -17.73 -29.28 -3.99
C LEU A 85 -16.20 -29.29 -3.87
N TYR A 86 -15.50 -28.38 -4.54
CA TYR A 86 -14.04 -28.27 -4.47
C TYR A 86 -13.56 -27.40 -3.30
N TYR A 87 -14.47 -26.65 -2.66
CA TYR A 87 -14.16 -25.77 -1.55
C TYR A 87 -15.29 -25.81 -0.51
N LEU A 88 -15.07 -26.54 0.57
CA LEU A 88 -16.00 -26.67 1.68
C LEU A 88 -15.44 -25.92 2.89
N GLN A 89 -16.14 -24.87 3.33
CA GLN A 89 -15.78 -24.13 4.54
C GLN A 89 -16.52 -24.72 5.75
N VAL A 90 -15.77 -25.10 6.78
CA VAL A 90 -16.31 -25.67 8.04
C VAL A 90 -15.92 -24.77 9.22
N GLY A 91 -16.87 -24.57 10.15
CA GLY A 91 -16.65 -23.77 11.35
C GLY A 91 -15.90 -24.51 12.45
N ASN A 92 -15.33 -23.75 13.38
CA ASN A 92 -14.70 -24.30 14.57
C ASN A 92 -15.17 -23.60 15.85
N ILE A 93 -16.09 -24.23 16.57
CA ILE A 93 -16.62 -23.76 17.86
C ILE A 93 -15.58 -23.79 19.00
N LYS A 94 -14.36 -24.28 18.78
CA LYS A 94 -13.26 -24.27 19.77
C LYS A 94 -12.32 -23.08 19.59
N LEU A 95 -12.55 -22.22 18.59
CA LEU A 95 -11.72 -21.03 18.39
C LEU A 95 -11.69 -20.16 19.63
N LYS A 96 -10.50 -19.77 20.05
CA LYS A 96 -10.22 -18.76 21.07
C LYS A 96 -10.04 -17.40 20.41
N GLU A 97 -10.18 -16.35 21.20
CA GLU A 97 -9.78 -15.01 20.80
C GLU A 97 -8.28 -14.93 20.50
N ALA A 98 -7.93 -14.11 19.52
CA ALA A 98 -6.55 -13.78 19.21
C ALA A 98 -6.17 -12.49 19.94
N ILE A 99 -4.96 -12.46 20.52
CA ILE A 99 -4.43 -11.26 21.18
C ILE A 99 -3.30 -10.71 20.31
N ASN A 100 -3.54 -9.52 19.75
CA ASN A 100 -2.59 -8.83 18.91
C ASN A 100 -1.81 -7.82 19.76
N ARG A 101 -0.49 -7.77 19.59
CA ARG A 101 0.38 -6.77 20.19
C ARG A 101 1.18 -6.11 19.09
N VAL A 102 1.13 -4.79 19.00
CA VAL A 102 1.76 -4.02 17.93
C VAL A 102 2.56 -2.88 18.55
N ALA A 103 3.85 -2.83 18.23
CA ALA A 103 4.70 -1.69 18.48
C ALA A 103 4.94 -0.94 17.16
N SER A 104 4.67 0.37 17.14
CA SER A 104 4.83 1.22 15.95
C SER A 104 5.66 2.46 16.29
N LEU A 105 6.84 2.55 15.70
CA LEU A 105 7.69 3.73 15.69
C LEU A 105 7.41 4.57 14.45
N ASN A 106 7.06 5.82 14.64
CA ASN A 106 6.98 6.82 13.58
C ASN A 106 8.05 7.87 13.83
N PHE A 107 8.67 8.30 12.75
CA PHE A 107 9.65 9.37 12.74
C PHE A 107 9.35 10.26 11.52
N SER A 108 9.34 11.57 11.70
CA SER A 108 9.20 12.51 10.60
C SER A 108 9.96 13.80 10.86
N HIS A 109 10.56 14.33 9.79
CA HIS A 109 11.18 15.64 9.71
C HIS A 109 10.53 16.41 8.56
N ASN A 110 9.93 17.55 8.90
CA ASN A 110 9.32 18.47 7.95
C ASN A 110 10.09 19.80 7.99
N ASP A 111 10.78 20.10 6.91
CA ASP A 111 11.49 21.37 6.72
C ASP A 111 10.48 22.46 6.35
N GLN A 112 10.58 23.60 7.05
CA GLN A 112 9.67 24.75 6.93
C GLN A 112 10.29 25.90 6.11
N THR A 113 11.53 25.72 5.64
CA THR A 113 12.19 26.70 4.79
C THR A 113 11.59 26.68 3.38
N SER A 114 11.83 27.74 2.60
CA SER A 114 11.33 27.85 1.22
C SER A 114 12.35 27.43 0.16
N LYS A 115 13.61 27.26 0.55
CA LYS A 115 14.72 26.92 -0.35
C LYS A 115 15.41 25.66 0.14
N ASN A 116 15.67 24.76 -0.80
CA ASN A 116 16.41 23.53 -0.55
C ASN A 116 15.77 22.59 0.48
N VAL A 117 14.44 22.50 0.48
CA VAL A 117 13.63 21.74 1.46
C VAL A 117 14.06 20.28 1.54
N LEU A 118 14.35 19.79 2.76
CA LEU A 118 14.62 18.38 3.06
C LEU A 118 13.56 17.78 3.99
N ASN A 119 12.73 16.89 3.43
CA ASN A 119 11.74 16.15 4.19
C ASN A 119 12.11 14.68 4.23
N TYR A 120 11.99 14.04 5.39
CA TYR A 120 12.20 12.61 5.52
C TYR A 120 11.38 12.03 6.66
N GLY A 121 11.06 10.76 6.54
CA GLY A 121 10.26 10.06 7.52
C GLY A 121 10.48 8.56 7.45
N ALA A 122 10.14 7.89 8.55
CA ALA A 122 10.13 6.44 8.63
C ALA A 122 8.97 5.99 9.52
N ASN A 123 8.36 4.88 9.15
CA ASN A 123 7.40 4.14 9.95
C ASN A 123 7.92 2.71 10.08
N ILE A 124 7.98 2.20 11.30
CA ILE A 124 8.35 0.82 11.59
C ILE A 124 7.29 0.27 12.52
N SER A 125 6.65 -0.83 12.13
CA SER A 125 5.64 -1.51 12.95
C SER A 125 5.98 -2.99 13.07
N ALA A 126 6.23 -3.44 14.29
CA ALA A 126 6.38 -4.85 14.62
C ALA A 126 5.11 -5.35 15.31
N GLY A 127 4.63 -6.53 14.95
CA GLY A 127 3.46 -7.12 15.57
C GLY A 127 3.63 -8.60 15.83
N ALA A 128 2.95 -9.08 16.86
CA ALA A 128 2.83 -10.49 17.20
C ALA A 128 1.39 -10.81 17.61
N THR A 129 0.93 -12.00 17.23
CA THR A 129 -0.43 -12.45 17.54
C THR A 129 -0.38 -13.78 18.27
N ASP A 130 -0.89 -13.81 19.48
CA ASP A 130 -1.14 -15.05 20.22
C ASP A 130 -2.49 -15.62 19.81
N ASN A 131 -2.58 -16.95 19.76
CA ASN A 131 -3.78 -17.68 19.33
C ASN A 131 -4.35 -17.15 17.99
N LYS A 132 -3.49 -16.81 17.03
CA LYS A 132 -3.95 -16.32 15.73
C LYS A 132 -4.90 -17.33 15.11
N ILE A 133 -6.07 -16.87 14.67
CA ILE A 133 -7.00 -17.68 13.90
C ILE A 133 -6.41 -17.82 12.49
N VAL A 134 -6.09 -19.05 12.10
CA VAL A 134 -5.43 -19.39 10.83
C VAL A 134 -6.18 -20.49 10.10
N ASP A 135 -5.95 -20.57 8.79
CA ASP A 135 -6.48 -21.64 7.96
C ASP A 135 -5.81 -22.99 8.29
N SER A 136 -6.64 -24.02 8.35
CA SER A 136 -6.28 -25.42 8.29
C SER A 136 -6.98 -26.02 7.07
N ILE A 137 -6.18 -26.46 6.11
CA ILE A 137 -6.68 -26.95 4.81
C ILE A 137 -6.44 -28.45 4.76
N PHE A 138 -7.51 -29.23 4.62
CA PHE A 138 -7.44 -30.65 4.30
C PHE A 138 -7.78 -30.84 2.83
N ILE A 139 -6.87 -31.47 2.09
CA ILE A 139 -6.99 -31.78 0.67
C ILE A 139 -7.10 -33.30 0.57
N ASP A 140 -8.23 -33.78 0.05
CA ASP A 140 -8.45 -35.21 -0.15
C ASP A 140 -7.87 -35.72 -1.48
N GLU A 141 -7.98 -37.03 -1.71
CA GLU A 141 -7.48 -37.70 -2.91
C GLU A 141 -8.12 -37.19 -4.21
N GLN A 142 -9.32 -36.60 -4.14
CA GLN A 142 -10.02 -35.99 -5.26
C GLN A 142 -9.69 -34.49 -5.43
N ASN A 143 -8.70 -33.97 -4.71
CA ASN A 143 -8.30 -32.56 -4.66
C ASN A 143 -9.39 -31.60 -4.16
N ARG A 144 -10.40 -32.10 -3.43
CA ARG A 144 -11.39 -31.25 -2.76
C ARG A 144 -10.77 -30.68 -1.49
N ARG A 145 -11.05 -29.39 -1.23
CA ARG A 145 -10.47 -28.66 -0.10
C ARG A 145 -11.52 -28.48 0.97
N THR A 146 -11.29 -29.05 2.15
CA THR A 146 -12.02 -28.73 3.36
C THR A 146 -11.20 -27.70 4.14
N VAL A 147 -11.72 -26.49 4.26
CA VAL A 147 -11.06 -25.38 4.95
C VAL A 147 -11.78 -25.12 6.27
N PHE A 148 -11.05 -25.23 7.37
CA PHE A 148 -11.54 -24.85 8.68
C PHE A 148 -10.51 -24.00 9.40
N LEU A 149 -10.96 -23.19 10.35
CA LEU A 149 -10.08 -22.28 11.08
C LEU A 149 -9.63 -22.90 12.39
N THR A 150 -8.39 -22.66 12.80
CA THR A 150 -7.85 -23.08 14.09
C THR A 150 -6.96 -22.00 14.70
N ASN A 151 -6.69 -22.06 16.00
CA ASN A 151 -5.74 -21.16 16.63
C ASN A 151 -4.32 -21.70 16.48
N ALA A 152 -3.38 -20.84 16.07
CA ALA A 152 -1.96 -21.15 16.01
C ALA A 152 -1.11 -20.02 16.59
N ASN A 153 0.03 -20.38 17.17
CA ASN A 153 0.98 -19.43 17.74
C ASN A 153 2.16 -19.17 16.80
N GLY A 154 2.94 -18.15 17.13
CA GLY A 154 4.16 -17.82 16.40
C GLY A 154 3.96 -16.88 15.21
N ASN A 155 2.77 -16.28 15.07
CA ASN A 155 2.58 -15.21 14.09
C ASN A 155 3.33 -13.95 14.52
N LYS A 156 4.20 -13.47 13.62
CA LYS A 156 4.96 -12.23 13.80
C LYS A 156 5.08 -11.51 12.48
N TYR A 157 5.15 -10.19 12.52
CA TYR A 157 5.47 -9.39 11.35
C TYR A 157 6.29 -8.15 11.73
N LEU A 158 7.03 -7.65 10.75
CA LEU A 158 7.73 -6.37 10.78
C LEU A 158 7.44 -5.64 9.47
N ASN A 159 6.75 -4.51 9.57
CA ASN A 159 6.59 -3.54 8.50
C ASN A 159 7.58 -2.41 8.73
N ALA A 160 8.27 -1.97 7.69
CA ALA A 160 9.09 -0.78 7.71
C ALA A 160 8.88 -0.03 6.41
N SER A 161 8.71 1.28 6.47
CA SER A 161 8.72 2.15 5.31
C SER A 161 9.46 3.43 5.62
N ALA A 162 10.19 3.96 4.66
CA ALA A 162 10.90 5.22 4.80
C ALA A 162 10.78 6.02 3.52
N ASN A 163 10.78 7.34 3.66
CA ASN A 163 10.83 8.27 2.56
C ASN A 163 11.82 9.38 2.86
N ILE A 164 12.53 9.83 1.85
CA ILE A 164 13.37 11.03 1.88
C ILE A 164 13.15 11.79 0.58
N ARG A 165 13.02 13.11 0.69
CA ARG A 165 12.83 14.00 -0.44
C ARG A 165 13.63 15.26 -0.21
N LYS A 166 14.55 15.54 -1.13
CA LYS A 166 15.33 16.76 -1.16
C LYS A 166 14.95 17.56 -2.40
N THR A 167 14.57 18.80 -2.21
CA THR A 167 14.42 19.77 -3.29
C THR A 167 15.66 20.65 -3.32
N PHE A 168 16.12 21.03 -4.51
CA PHE A 168 17.16 22.00 -4.76
C PHE A 168 16.56 23.10 -5.64
N LYS A 169 16.48 24.31 -5.11
CA LYS A 169 15.82 25.43 -5.78
C LYS A 169 16.85 26.45 -6.23
N LEU A 170 17.03 26.56 -7.54
CA LEU A 170 17.84 27.57 -8.22
C LEU A 170 16.93 28.70 -8.73
N LYS A 171 17.50 29.77 -9.29
CA LYS A 171 16.74 30.94 -9.76
C LYS A 171 15.66 30.59 -10.80
N THR A 172 15.95 29.64 -11.68
CA THR A 172 15.09 29.29 -12.82
C THR A 172 14.76 27.81 -12.88
N THR A 173 15.28 27.02 -11.94
CA THR A 173 15.30 25.57 -12.05
C THR A 173 15.02 24.98 -10.68
N GLU A 174 14.22 23.92 -10.64
CA GLU A 174 14.00 23.13 -9.44
C GLU A 174 14.35 21.68 -9.75
N LEU A 175 15.21 21.08 -8.93
CA LEU A 175 15.52 19.65 -8.98
C LEU A 175 15.07 19.03 -7.68
N GLN A 176 14.23 18.01 -7.75
CA GLN A 176 13.79 17.26 -6.59
C GLN A 176 14.19 15.80 -6.75
N VAL A 177 14.82 15.26 -5.72
CA VAL A 177 15.15 13.84 -5.62
C VAL A 177 14.33 13.26 -4.47
N ALA A 178 13.58 12.21 -4.75
CA ALA A 178 12.82 11.49 -3.74
C ALA A 178 13.15 10.00 -3.80
N LEU A 179 13.34 9.39 -2.63
CA LEU A 179 13.48 7.96 -2.46
C LEU A 179 12.44 7.51 -1.44
N ASN A 180 11.62 6.55 -1.83
CA ASN A 180 10.66 5.87 -0.98
C ASN A 180 11.01 4.39 -0.97
N GLY A 181 10.84 3.73 0.17
CA GLY A 181 11.13 2.31 0.31
C GLY A 181 10.25 1.68 1.38
N GLY A 182 9.93 0.42 1.19
CA GLY A 182 9.11 -0.37 2.09
C GLY A 182 9.59 -1.81 2.18
N MET A 183 9.37 -2.42 3.33
CA MET A 183 9.63 -3.82 3.61
C MET A 183 8.54 -4.37 4.53
N ASN A 184 8.06 -5.56 4.22
CA ASN A 184 7.16 -6.36 5.04
C ASN A 184 7.79 -7.74 5.21
N LEU A 185 8.18 -8.06 6.43
CA LEU A 185 8.59 -9.40 6.84
C LEU A 185 7.45 -10.01 7.64
N ALA A 186 7.02 -11.22 7.32
CA ALA A 186 6.00 -11.90 8.11
C ALA A 186 6.29 -13.38 8.26
N LYS A 187 5.90 -13.92 9.41
CA LYS A 187 5.87 -15.34 9.72
C LYS A 187 4.43 -15.71 10.02
N ASN A 188 3.82 -16.49 9.12
CA ASN A 188 2.41 -16.88 9.21
C ASN A 188 2.31 -18.37 9.50
N PRO A 189 1.76 -18.78 10.67
CA PRO A 189 1.45 -20.18 10.92
C PRO A 189 0.24 -20.63 10.09
N GLY A 190 0.15 -21.92 9.82
CA GLY A 190 -1.00 -22.54 9.17
C GLY A 190 -0.85 -24.06 9.15
N TYR A 191 -1.93 -24.74 8.76
CA TYR A 191 -1.94 -26.19 8.63
C TYR A 191 -2.37 -26.59 7.22
N VAL A 192 -1.69 -27.59 6.67
CA VAL A 192 -2.09 -28.23 5.41
C VAL A 192 -1.98 -29.74 5.63
N ASN A 193 -3.08 -30.47 5.44
CA ASN A 193 -3.20 -31.92 5.69
C ASN A 193 -2.64 -32.32 7.07
N ASP A 194 -3.10 -31.62 8.11
CA ASP A 194 -2.67 -31.77 9.52
C ASP A 194 -1.18 -31.48 9.80
N VAL A 195 -0.39 -31.11 8.78
CA VAL A 195 1.00 -30.70 8.94
C VAL A 195 1.06 -29.22 9.28
N PHE A 196 1.56 -28.91 10.47
CA PHE A 196 1.84 -27.54 10.89
C PHE A 196 3.03 -26.96 10.12
N SER A 197 2.88 -25.73 9.62
CA SER A 197 3.93 -25.05 8.87
C SER A 197 3.93 -23.55 9.13
N TYR A 198 5.07 -22.92 8.85
CA TYR A 198 5.19 -21.48 8.76
C TYR A 198 5.44 -21.08 7.31
N ALA A 199 4.68 -20.11 6.83
CA ALA A 199 5.00 -19.33 5.64
C ALA A 199 5.78 -18.08 6.08
N ASN A 200 7.06 -18.01 5.69
CA ASN A 200 7.89 -16.84 5.89
C ASN A 200 7.84 -16.00 4.61
N THR A 201 7.37 -14.76 4.70
CA THR A 201 7.27 -13.85 3.57
C THR A 201 8.18 -12.63 3.75
N LEU A 202 8.80 -12.20 2.67
CA LEU A 202 9.51 -10.94 2.55
C LEU A 202 9.00 -10.22 1.30
N ASN A 203 8.32 -9.10 1.52
CA ASN A 203 7.92 -8.19 0.45
C ASN A 203 8.73 -6.91 0.58
N THR A 204 9.28 -6.41 -0.52
CA THR A 204 9.99 -5.12 -0.54
C THR A 204 9.49 -4.28 -1.69
N ASN A 205 9.49 -2.98 -1.50
CA ASN A 205 9.19 -2.02 -2.55
C ASN A 205 10.11 -0.80 -2.44
N GLY A 206 10.31 -0.12 -3.56
CA GLY A 206 11.07 1.10 -3.60
C GLY A 206 10.77 1.93 -4.84
N THR A 207 10.80 3.24 -4.66
CA THR A 207 10.64 4.21 -5.73
C THR A 207 11.71 5.28 -5.60
N LEU A 208 12.60 5.36 -6.59
CA LEU A 208 13.52 6.48 -6.77
C LEU A 208 12.92 7.41 -7.82
N GLN A 209 12.82 8.70 -7.52
CA GLN A 209 12.21 9.70 -8.39
C GLN A 209 13.11 10.93 -8.49
N PHE A 210 13.30 11.41 -9.72
CA PHE A 210 13.96 12.66 -10.05
C PHE A 210 12.96 13.54 -10.79
N ASN A 211 12.58 14.67 -10.19
CA ASN A 211 11.75 15.67 -10.82
C ASN A 211 12.60 16.90 -11.15
N PHE A 212 12.56 17.36 -12.38
CA PHE A 212 13.27 18.55 -12.82
C PHE A 212 12.30 19.50 -13.50
N THR A 213 12.33 20.78 -13.11
CA THR A 213 11.56 21.84 -13.77
C THR A 213 12.46 23.00 -14.17
N TYR A 214 12.19 23.61 -15.32
CA TYR A 214 12.88 24.78 -15.83
C TYR A 214 11.90 25.88 -16.25
N LYS A 215 11.96 27.02 -15.57
CA LYS A 215 11.18 28.25 -15.80
C LYS A 215 9.67 28.03 -15.98
N ASP A 216 9.12 27.00 -15.33
CA ASP A 216 7.73 26.53 -15.50
C ASP A 216 7.35 26.18 -16.95
N LYS A 217 8.33 26.10 -17.87
CA LYS A 217 8.14 25.79 -19.29
C LYS A 217 8.44 24.35 -19.61
N PHE A 218 9.34 23.74 -18.85
CA PHE A 218 9.72 22.35 -19.04
C PHE A 218 9.68 21.65 -17.69
N ALA A 219 9.09 20.46 -17.67
CA ALA A 219 9.09 19.57 -16.53
C ALA A 219 9.41 18.16 -17.02
N THR A 220 10.28 17.46 -16.32
CA THR A 220 10.55 16.05 -16.56
C THR A 220 10.62 15.31 -15.23
N GLU A 221 10.09 14.10 -15.23
CA GLU A 221 10.09 13.17 -14.12
C GLU A 221 10.67 11.85 -14.62
N LEU A 222 11.74 11.41 -13.98
CA LEU A 222 12.28 10.06 -14.13
C LEU A 222 12.00 9.30 -12.83
N SER A 223 11.34 8.15 -12.91
CA SER A 223 11.15 7.27 -11.76
C SER A 223 11.54 5.83 -12.05
N GLN A 224 12.13 5.17 -11.05
CA GLN A 224 12.39 3.74 -11.03
C GLN A 224 11.59 3.14 -9.89
N ASN A 225 10.66 2.26 -10.21
CA ASN A 225 9.91 1.47 -9.25
C ASN A 225 10.46 0.05 -9.20
N PHE A 226 10.44 -0.50 -8.00
CA PHE A 226 10.84 -1.86 -7.68
C PHE A 226 9.83 -2.43 -6.71
N ASN A 227 9.34 -3.63 -6.98
CA ASN A 227 8.54 -4.41 -6.05
C ASN A 227 9.04 -5.85 -6.10
N SER A 228 9.28 -6.47 -4.96
CA SER A 228 9.60 -7.89 -4.90
C SER A 228 8.80 -8.59 -3.81
N TYR A 229 8.56 -9.87 -4.04
CA TYR A 229 7.99 -10.76 -3.04
C TYR A 229 8.80 -12.04 -3.00
N ASN A 230 8.89 -12.62 -1.81
CA ASN A 230 9.45 -13.93 -1.56
C ASN A 230 8.59 -14.60 -0.49
N SER A 231 8.19 -15.84 -0.72
CA SER A 231 7.46 -16.67 0.24
C SER A 231 8.13 -18.03 0.32
N LYS A 232 8.42 -18.51 1.53
CA LYS A 232 8.95 -19.85 1.80
C LYS A 232 8.08 -20.58 2.81
N GLN A 233 7.59 -21.75 2.42
CA GLN A 233 6.85 -22.65 3.30
C GLN A 233 7.81 -23.65 3.95
N VAL A 234 7.92 -23.63 5.28
CA VAL A 234 8.97 -24.37 6.01
C VAL A 234 8.76 -25.89 5.94
N ALA A 235 7.54 -26.38 6.21
CA ALA A 235 7.30 -27.83 6.29
C ALA A 235 7.35 -28.55 4.94
N PHE A 236 7.13 -27.82 3.84
CA PHE A 236 7.08 -28.39 2.48
C PHE A 236 8.30 -28.02 1.62
N ASN A 237 9.21 -27.20 2.17
CA ASN A 237 10.38 -26.66 1.48
C ASN A 237 10.06 -26.04 0.10
N THR A 238 8.86 -25.49 -0.06
CA THR A 238 8.45 -24.77 -1.27
C THR A 238 8.81 -23.30 -1.11
N SER A 239 9.33 -22.69 -2.19
CA SER A 239 9.60 -21.26 -2.22
C SER A 239 9.18 -20.65 -3.55
N TYR A 240 8.68 -19.43 -3.48
CA TYR A 240 8.26 -18.65 -4.62
C TYR A 240 8.77 -17.22 -4.46
N SER A 241 9.28 -16.66 -5.54
CA SER A 241 9.70 -15.28 -5.57
C SER A 241 9.36 -14.63 -6.90
N GLY A 242 9.21 -13.32 -6.87
CA GLY A 242 9.03 -12.51 -8.07
C GLY A 242 9.46 -11.07 -7.85
N VAL A 243 9.75 -10.40 -8.96
CA VAL A 243 10.23 -9.03 -9.02
C VAL A 243 9.52 -8.31 -10.16
N ASN A 244 8.96 -7.15 -9.86
CA ASN A 244 8.39 -6.21 -10.82
C ASN A 244 9.22 -4.92 -10.82
N LEU A 245 9.64 -4.48 -11.99
CA LEU A 245 10.37 -3.25 -12.23
C LEU A 245 9.58 -2.37 -13.18
N ALA A 246 9.56 -1.06 -12.92
CA ALA A 246 9.01 -0.09 -13.86
C ALA A 246 9.88 1.17 -13.91
N THR A 247 10.46 1.45 -15.07
CA THR A 247 11.17 2.70 -15.34
C THR A 247 10.23 3.63 -16.09
N ASN A 248 9.93 4.79 -15.52
CA ASN A 248 9.04 5.77 -16.14
C ASN A 248 9.80 7.05 -16.43
N LEU A 249 9.59 7.59 -17.63
CA LEU A 249 10.05 8.92 -18.04
C LEU A 249 8.84 9.71 -18.52
N SER A 250 8.48 10.77 -17.81
CA SER A 250 7.39 11.66 -18.16
C SER A 250 7.93 13.06 -18.36
N SER A 251 7.69 13.66 -19.52
CA SER A 251 8.19 14.99 -19.85
C SER A 251 7.09 15.85 -20.46
N SER A 252 7.09 17.13 -20.12
CA SER A 252 6.15 18.13 -20.62
C SER A 252 6.88 19.42 -20.97
N VAL A 253 6.58 19.98 -22.15
CA VAL A 253 7.17 21.23 -22.64
C VAL A 253 6.08 22.18 -23.15
N ILE A 254 6.11 23.40 -22.65
CA ILE A 254 5.30 24.52 -23.11
C ILE A 254 6.05 25.17 -24.27
N ILE A 255 5.65 24.83 -25.49
CA ILE A 255 6.25 25.33 -26.74
C ILE A 255 5.86 26.79 -26.94
N THR A 256 4.59 27.12 -26.71
CA THR A 256 4.07 28.50 -26.75
C THR A 256 3.17 28.74 -25.55
N LYS A 257 2.76 30.00 -25.28
CA LYS A 257 1.83 30.33 -24.18
C LYS A 257 0.51 29.53 -24.18
N LYS A 258 0.19 28.84 -25.28
CA LYS A 258 -1.03 28.09 -25.51
C LYS A 258 -0.80 26.61 -25.84
N LEU A 259 0.38 26.25 -26.35
CA LEU A 259 0.67 24.91 -26.86
C LEU A 259 1.63 24.19 -25.91
N THR A 260 1.21 23.02 -25.44
CA THR A 260 2.00 22.12 -24.59
C THR A 260 2.09 20.75 -25.24
N LEU A 261 3.28 20.16 -25.24
CA LEU A 261 3.53 18.78 -25.67
C LEU A 261 3.93 17.98 -24.44
N SER A 262 3.37 16.79 -24.27
CA SER A 262 3.75 15.87 -23.20
C SER A 262 3.96 14.45 -23.73
N SER A 263 4.94 13.75 -23.17
CA SER A 263 5.31 12.39 -23.53
C SER A 263 5.60 11.59 -22.27
N ASN A 264 5.09 10.36 -22.18
CA ASN A 264 5.25 9.47 -21.04
C ASN A 264 5.63 8.08 -21.57
N VAL A 265 6.77 7.57 -21.15
CA VAL A 265 7.27 6.24 -21.51
C VAL A 265 7.41 5.44 -20.23
N SER A 266 6.88 4.22 -20.21
CA SER A 266 6.98 3.28 -19.09
C SER A 266 7.50 1.95 -19.61
N TYR A 267 8.70 1.56 -19.20
CA TYR A 267 9.27 0.23 -19.45
C TYR A 267 9.03 -0.64 -18.23
N ASN A 268 8.31 -1.75 -18.43
CA ASN A 268 7.88 -2.65 -17.36
C ASN A 268 8.51 -4.03 -17.56
N THR A 269 9.01 -4.60 -16.48
CA THR A 269 9.56 -5.97 -16.43
C THR A 269 8.96 -6.70 -15.25
N SER A 270 8.44 -7.90 -15.50
CA SER A 270 7.92 -8.81 -14.48
C SER A 270 8.61 -10.16 -14.59
N LYS A 271 9.22 -10.61 -13.50
CA LYS A 271 9.91 -11.90 -13.39
C LYS A 271 9.36 -12.67 -12.20
N SER A 272 9.10 -13.96 -12.38
CA SER A 272 8.70 -14.86 -11.29
C SER A 272 9.37 -16.21 -11.40
N THR A 273 9.38 -16.94 -10.29
CA THR A 273 9.90 -18.31 -10.23
C THR A 273 9.10 -19.20 -11.17
N ASN A 274 9.77 -20.02 -11.98
CA ASN A 274 9.17 -20.96 -12.94
C ASN A 274 8.28 -20.32 -14.01
N ALA A 275 8.51 -19.05 -14.34
CA ALA A 275 7.80 -18.35 -15.40
C ALA A 275 8.77 -17.54 -16.29
N GLU A 276 8.40 -17.37 -17.56
CA GLU A 276 9.14 -16.51 -18.48
C GLU A 276 9.07 -15.05 -18.02
N THR A 277 10.12 -14.29 -18.33
CA THR A 277 10.15 -12.86 -18.01
C THR A 277 9.31 -12.09 -19.04
N ILE A 278 8.37 -11.30 -18.55
CA ILE A 278 7.50 -10.47 -19.40
C ILE A 278 8.04 -9.04 -19.37
N ASN A 279 8.32 -8.49 -20.56
CA ASN A 279 8.75 -7.11 -20.74
C ASN A 279 7.81 -6.41 -21.72
N PHE A 280 7.44 -5.16 -21.42
CA PHE A 280 6.63 -4.35 -22.32
C PHE A 280 6.85 -2.86 -22.09
N THR A 281 6.72 -2.07 -23.15
CA THR A 281 6.90 -0.62 -23.12
C THR A 281 5.60 0.09 -23.48
N ILE A 282 5.09 0.92 -22.58
CA ILE A 282 3.94 1.77 -22.86
C ILE A 282 4.46 3.17 -23.19
N TRP A 283 4.13 3.67 -24.38
CA TRP A 283 4.44 5.05 -24.76
C TRP A 283 3.16 5.82 -25.08
N ASN A 284 2.90 6.86 -24.28
CA ASN A 284 1.77 7.76 -24.41
C ASN A 284 2.27 9.16 -24.72
N ALA A 285 1.69 9.81 -25.72
CA ALA A 285 1.99 11.21 -26.07
C ALA A 285 0.71 12.01 -26.18
N ASN A 286 0.78 13.31 -25.88
CA ASN A 286 -0.33 14.21 -26.15
C ASN A 286 0.12 15.63 -26.47
N VAL A 287 -0.69 16.31 -27.27
CA VAL A 287 -0.57 17.74 -27.56
C VAL A 287 -1.80 18.43 -27.02
N THR A 288 -1.58 19.50 -26.27
CA THR A 288 -2.63 20.31 -25.65
C THR A 288 -2.54 21.75 -26.14
N TYR A 289 -3.63 22.26 -26.71
CA TYR A 289 -3.76 23.64 -27.14
C TYR A 289 -4.87 24.35 -26.36
N ARG A 290 -4.49 25.39 -25.61
CA ARG A 290 -5.43 26.24 -24.87
C ARG A 290 -5.79 27.48 -25.66
N PHE A 291 -7.07 27.78 -25.73
CA PHE A 291 -7.60 28.91 -26.49
C PHE A 291 -8.73 29.62 -25.72
N LEU A 292 -9.28 30.68 -26.32
CA LEU A 292 -10.14 31.68 -25.69
C LEU A 292 -9.43 32.57 -24.65
N LYS A 293 -10.10 33.67 -24.29
CA LYS A 293 -9.62 34.62 -23.28
C LYS A 293 -9.47 33.91 -21.93
N GLY A 294 -8.31 34.05 -21.32
CA GLY A 294 -7.99 33.41 -20.03
C GLY A 294 -7.63 31.92 -20.12
N ASN A 295 -7.42 31.38 -21.33
CA ASN A 295 -7.18 29.94 -21.55
C ASN A 295 -8.33 29.06 -21.03
N ASN A 296 -9.56 29.52 -21.27
CA ASN A 296 -10.78 28.89 -20.79
C ASN A 296 -11.27 27.71 -21.65
N ALA A 297 -10.69 27.47 -22.82
CA ALA A 297 -10.93 26.25 -23.59
C ALA A 297 -9.62 25.51 -23.85
N GLU A 298 -9.70 24.19 -23.95
CA GLU A 298 -8.58 23.30 -24.19
C GLU A 298 -8.97 22.24 -25.21
N PHE A 299 -8.17 22.12 -26.25
CA PHE A 299 -8.20 21.00 -27.19
C PHE A 299 -7.00 20.11 -26.88
N LYS A 300 -7.24 18.83 -26.63
CA LYS A 300 -6.19 17.85 -26.35
C LYS A 300 -6.32 16.69 -27.32
N PHE A 301 -5.23 16.38 -28.01
CA PHE A 301 -5.10 15.17 -28.80
C PHE A 301 -4.11 14.23 -28.11
N SER A 302 -4.53 13.02 -27.77
CA SER A 302 -3.73 12.02 -27.07
C SER A 302 -3.58 10.77 -27.93
N ALA A 303 -2.36 10.28 -28.05
CA ALA A 303 -2.04 8.97 -28.60
C ALA A 303 -1.58 8.07 -27.45
N LEU A 304 -2.31 6.98 -27.22
CA LEU A 304 -2.11 6.09 -26.08
C LEU A 304 -1.63 4.73 -26.60
N ASP A 305 -0.62 4.18 -25.95
CA ASP A 305 0.07 2.94 -26.33
C ASP A 305 0.57 2.94 -27.79
N LEU A 306 1.40 3.93 -28.13
CA LEU A 306 1.97 4.10 -29.47
C LEU A 306 2.72 2.87 -29.99
N LEU A 307 3.32 2.08 -29.08
CA LEU A 307 4.10 0.90 -29.41
C LEU A 307 3.28 -0.39 -29.52
N HIS A 308 1.97 -0.34 -29.20
CA HIS A 308 1.09 -1.49 -29.22
C HIS A 308 1.61 -2.66 -28.35
N GLN A 309 2.11 -2.34 -27.15
CA GLN A 309 2.70 -3.32 -26.23
C GLN A 309 1.96 -3.39 -24.90
N ASN A 310 0.93 -2.57 -24.68
CA ASN A 310 0.23 -2.53 -23.40
C ASN A 310 -0.37 -3.91 -23.08
N THR A 311 0.19 -4.55 -22.06
CA THR A 311 -0.24 -5.86 -21.55
C THR A 311 -0.22 -5.74 -20.03
N ASN A 312 -1.39 -5.84 -19.40
CA ASN A 312 -1.44 -5.77 -17.94
C ASN A 312 -0.91 -7.09 -17.37
N VAL A 313 0.11 -7.03 -16.52
CA VAL A 313 0.69 -8.21 -15.87
C VAL A 313 0.23 -8.25 -14.42
N ILE A 314 -0.35 -9.38 -14.03
CA ILE A 314 -0.69 -9.69 -12.65
C ILE A 314 0.44 -10.57 -12.12
N ASN A 315 1.18 -10.07 -11.15
CA ASN A 315 2.26 -10.82 -10.53
C ASN A 315 2.42 -10.46 -9.05
N TYR A 316 1.78 -11.23 -8.17
CA TYR A 316 1.88 -11.06 -6.72
C TYR A 316 1.82 -12.39 -5.98
N GLY A 317 2.42 -12.42 -4.80
CA GLY A 317 2.45 -13.59 -3.91
C GLY A 317 1.85 -13.30 -2.54
N ASN A 318 1.28 -14.34 -1.94
CA ASN A 318 0.80 -14.41 -0.56
C ASN A 318 1.47 -15.59 0.16
N ALA A 319 1.15 -15.78 1.45
CA ALA A 319 1.72 -16.83 2.28
C ALA A 319 1.63 -18.24 1.64
N ASN A 320 0.49 -18.59 1.04
CA ASN A 320 0.20 -19.93 0.53
C ASN A 320 -0.16 -19.96 -0.97
N SER A 321 0.03 -18.86 -1.69
CA SER A 321 -0.29 -18.79 -3.13
C SER A 321 0.52 -17.71 -3.81
N PHE A 322 0.73 -17.84 -5.11
CA PHE A 322 1.14 -16.73 -5.96
C PHE A 322 0.27 -16.73 -7.21
N THR A 323 0.03 -15.55 -7.75
CA THR A 323 -0.80 -15.36 -8.93
C THR A 323 0.06 -14.72 -10.00
N LEU A 324 0.18 -15.41 -11.11
CA LEU A 324 0.77 -14.91 -12.34
C LEU A 324 -0.28 -14.93 -13.44
N GLY A 325 -0.37 -13.85 -14.20
CA GLY A 325 -1.24 -13.81 -15.37
C GLY A 325 -1.03 -12.55 -16.19
N THR A 326 -1.64 -12.54 -17.36
CA THR A 326 -1.75 -11.35 -18.21
C THR A 326 -3.22 -11.06 -18.47
N GLN A 327 -3.56 -9.79 -18.62
CA GLN A 327 -4.88 -9.36 -19.07
C GLN A 327 -4.71 -8.53 -20.33
N GLN A 328 -5.55 -8.85 -21.33
CA GLN A 328 -5.68 -8.02 -22.53
C GLN A 328 -6.33 -6.70 -22.13
N VAL A 329 -5.70 -5.61 -22.56
CA VAL A 329 -6.14 -4.25 -22.35
C VAL A 329 -6.28 -3.56 -23.69
N LEU A 330 -7.05 -2.48 -23.77
CA LEU A 330 -7.16 -1.71 -25.01
C LEU A 330 -5.78 -1.17 -25.40
N GLN A 331 -5.28 -1.63 -26.55
CA GLN A 331 -4.01 -1.24 -27.13
C GLN A 331 -4.22 -0.15 -28.18
N GLN A 332 -3.19 0.66 -28.35
CA GLN A 332 -3.05 1.71 -29.38
C GLN A 332 -4.36 2.42 -29.77
N TYR A 333 -4.68 3.54 -29.13
CA TYR A 333 -5.84 4.34 -29.48
C TYR A 333 -5.58 5.84 -29.37
N PHE A 334 -6.39 6.60 -30.11
CA PHE A 334 -6.28 8.04 -30.20
C PHE A 334 -7.53 8.68 -29.61
N LEU A 335 -7.34 9.67 -28.75
CA LEU A 335 -8.42 10.38 -28.09
C LEU A 335 -8.31 11.87 -28.38
N THR A 336 -9.40 12.43 -28.88
CA THR A 336 -9.58 13.88 -28.96
C THR A 336 -10.50 14.33 -27.86
N THR A 337 -10.07 15.31 -27.06
CA THR A 337 -10.84 15.86 -25.95
C THR A 337 -10.96 17.36 -26.13
N LEU A 338 -12.19 17.86 -26.05
CA LEU A 338 -12.49 19.28 -25.99
C LEU A 338 -13.04 19.60 -24.59
N SER A 339 -12.37 20.50 -23.88
CA SER A 339 -12.74 20.90 -22.52
C SER A 339 -12.97 22.40 -22.45
N TYR A 340 -14.03 22.83 -21.77
CA TYR A 340 -14.33 24.23 -21.50
C TYR A 340 -14.41 24.47 -19.99
N PHE A 341 -13.65 25.46 -19.53
CA PHE A 341 -13.50 25.84 -18.13
C PHE A 341 -14.07 27.26 -17.94
N PRO A 342 -15.36 27.41 -17.61
CA PRO A 342 -15.95 28.71 -17.34
C PRO A 342 -15.39 29.28 -16.02
N ARG A 343 -14.38 30.15 -16.10
CA ARG A 343 -13.72 30.76 -14.93
C ARG A 343 -14.46 31.97 -14.33
N LYS A 344 -15.78 32.01 -14.47
CA LYS A 344 -16.64 33.01 -13.80
C LYS A 344 -17.79 32.30 -13.10
N PHE A 345 -17.67 32.14 -11.79
CA PHE A 345 -18.79 31.89 -10.89
C PHE A 345 -18.93 33.12 -9.98
N GLY A 346 -20.05 33.84 -10.08
CA GLY A 346 -20.35 35.03 -9.26
C GLY A 346 -20.39 36.37 -10.01
N LYS A 347 -21.27 37.29 -9.54
CA LYS A 347 -21.43 38.65 -10.10
C LYS A 347 -20.10 39.41 -10.01
N SER A 348 -19.59 39.87 -11.15
CA SER A 348 -18.46 40.79 -11.17
C SER A 348 -18.89 42.09 -10.48
N ALA A 349 -18.19 42.49 -9.41
CA ALA A 349 -18.47 43.75 -8.72
C ALA A 349 -18.44 44.90 -9.73
N VAL A 350 -19.52 45.67 -9.79
CA VAL A 350 -19.63 46.88 -10.60
C VAL A 350 -18.55 47.83 -10.09
N LYS A 351 -17.54 48.11 -10.93
CA LYS A 351 -16.62 49.21 -10.66
C LYS A 351 -17.43 50.50 -10.79
N LYS A 352 -17.62 51.18 -9.66
CA LYS A 352 -18.05 52.58 -9.65
C LYS A 352 -16.92 53.47 -10.17
#